data_AF-A0A7J2SQM4-F1
#
_entry.id   AF-A0A7J2SQM4-F1
#
_cell.length_a   1.000
_cell.length_b   1.000
_cell.length_c   1.000
_cell.angle_alpha   90.00
_cell.angle_beta   90.00
_cell.angle_gamma   90.00
#
_symmetry.space_group_name_H-M   'P 1'
#
loop_
_entity.id
_entity.type
_entity.pdbx_description
1 polymer ?
#
loop_
_entity_poly.entity_id
_entity_poly.type
_entity_poly.pdbx_seq_one_letter_code
_entity_poly.pdbx_strand_id
1 'polypeptide(L)'
;MPGSLDYSDLDYLFAPTDSPHEHPLLNRKRYIKRFHRMMTMHYLITQWFGTFLHDGKKVVKTILFPKDEKEVAERLLMIKKGKILEEEKELVKGWKDVVTNDVRLSKIAEYHPNVSLFKTVEIKPETYGFNLGLLQKASVKVAESETMEYLEKKDLQVIQMIKSFDDLVSFSNNLSERLNEWNSLPSPDDSIIVISELKKQVEHTIDSLEEAILQRMQKVAPNLATVAGPLLGARLIMLAGGLDRLARMPASTIQIIGAERALFRYKHGEGTPPKHGVIFQHHLMRKVKPSQRGKVARLVAAKCATAAKADVFTKRDLSAELKKDITKRLREIQHV
;
A
#
# COMPACT_ATOMS: atom_id res chain seq x y z
N MET A 1 50.74 1.59 27.36
CA MET A 1 50.57 3.03 27.62
C MET A 1 49.91 3.63 26.38
N PRO A 2 48.57 3.68 26.30
CA PRO A 2 47.87 4.28 25.18
C PRO A 2 47.75 5.79 25.37
N GLY A 3 48.05 6.54 24.31
CA GLY A 3 48.09 7.99 24.27
C GLY A 3 46.74 8.65 24.51
N SER A 4 46.83 9.85 25.06
CA SER A 4 45.78 10.82 25.34
C SER A 4 44.90 11.10 24.12
N LEU A 5 43.58 10.93 24.28
CA LEU A 5 42.57 11.43 23.36
C LEU A 5 42.60 12.96 23.32
N ASP A 6 42.89 13.49 22.14
CA ASP A 6 42.84 14.91 21.81
C ASP A 6 41.37 15.37 21.79
N TYR A 7 41.07 16.43 22.57
CA TYR A 7 39.72 16.99 22.76
C TYR A 7 39.43 18.14 21.77
N SER A 8 40.23 18.29 20.71
CA SER A 8 40.13 19.38 19.73
C SER A 8 38.97 19.27 18.73
N ASP A 9 38.27 18.13 18.64
CA ASP A 9 37.18 17.91 17.67
C ASP A 9 35.76 18.27 18.17
N LEU A 10 35.61 18.81 19.39
CA LEU A 10 34.32 19.27 19.92
C LEU A 10 33.98 20.73 19.57
N ASP A 11 34.95 21.50 19.05
CA ASP A 11 34.77 22.93 18.76
C ASP A 11 34.11 23.21 17.39
N TYR A 12 34.06 22.24 16.48
CA TYR A 12 33.47 22.44 15.14
C TYR A 12 31.94 22.36 15.08
N LEU A 13 31.27 21.96 16.16
CA LEU A 13 29.80 21.93 16.22
C LEU A 13 29.17 23.26 16.69
N PHE A 14 29.99 24.25 17.06
CA PHE A 14 29.50 25.47 17.71
C PHE A 14 30.21 26.78 17.28
N ALA A 15 30.62 26.89 16.01
CA ALA A 15 30.97 28.21 15.47
C ALA A 15 29.69 29.08 15.38
N PRO A 16 29.63 30.26 16.04
CA PRO A 16 28.56 31.21 15.82
C PRO A 16 28.67 31.73 14.38
N THR A 17 27.57 31.66 13.62
CA THR A 17 27.45 32.42 12.39
C THR A 17 27.23 33.87 12.81
N ASP A 18 28.32 34.65 12.79
CA ASP A 18 28.31 36.05 13.21
C ASP A 18 27.40 36.89 12.28
N SER A 19 26.27 37.33 12.83
CA SER A 19 25.59 38.57 12.46
C SER A 19 25.88 39.58 13.60
N PRO A 20 26.46 40.77 13.33
CA PRO A 20 27.17 41.55 14.34
C PRO A 20 26.29 42.40 15.27
N HIS A 21 25.03 42.03 15.52
CA HIS A 21 24.13 42.81 16.37
C HIS A 21 23.28 41.93 17.30
N GLU A 22 23.87 41.30 18.31
CA GLU A 22 23.10 40.83 19.48
C GLU A 22 23.99 40.64 20.73
N HIS A 23 23.57 41.21 21.87
CA HIS A 23 24.36 41.33 23.10
C HIS A 23 24.77 39.96 23.74
N PRO A 24 26.01 39.79 24.23
CA PRO A 24 26.55 38.50 24.73
C PRO A 24 25.86 37.89 25.97
N LEU A 25 25.13 38.69 26.75
CA LEU A 25 24.55 38.25 28.03
C LEU A 25 23.20 37.51 27.90
N LEU A 26 22.47 37.69 26.79
CA LEU A 26 21.22 36.96 26.51
C LEU A 26 21.47 35.51 26.08
N ASN A 27 22.57 35.27 25.35
CA ASN A 27 22.95 33.93 24.89
C ASN A 27 23.35 33.01 26.04
N ARG A 28 24.00 33.52 27.09
CA ARG A 28 24.42 32.70 28.25
C ARG A 28 23.23 32.14 29.03
N LYS A 29 22.16 32.92 29.24
CA LYS A 29 20.94 32.45 29.91
C LYS A 29 20.15 31.45 29.05
N ARG A 30 20.05 31.69 27.73
CA ARG A 30 19.43 30.72 26.79
C ARG A 30 20.23 29.42 26.71
N TYR A 31 21.55 29.52 26.68
CA TYR A 31 22.47 28.39 26.64
C TYR A 31 22.40 27.58 27.93
N ILE A 32 22.50 28.21 29.12
CA ILE A 32 22.35 27.53 30.41
C ILE A 32 20.96 26.90 30.55
N LYS A 33 19.90 27.55 30.10
CA LYS A 33 18.53 27.00 30.12
C LYS A 33 18.38 25.81 29.16
N ARG A 34 19.01 25.86 27.99
CA ARG A 34 19.05 24.74 27.01
C ARG A 34 19.92 23.58 27.49
N PHE A 35 21.02 23.87 28.17
CA PHE A 35 21.97 22.92 28.76
C PHE A 35 21.39 22.23 30.01
N HIS A 36 20.71 22.98 30.90
CA HIS A 36 19.93 22.40 32.00
C HIS A 36 18.74 21.58 31.49
N ARG A 37 18.04 22.06 30.46
CA ARG A 37 16.93 21.33 29.84
C ARG A 37 17.39 20.00 29.25
N MET A 38 18.60 19.92 28.68
CA MET A 38 19.20 18.67 28.21
C MET A 38 19.54 17.68 29.34
N MET A 39 19.84 18.13 30.56
CA MET A 39 20.11 17.26 31.71
C MET A 39 18.86 16.64 32.35
N THR A 40 17.66 17.11 31.99
CA THR A 40 16.37 16.64 32.53
C THR A 40 15.44 16.02 31.47
N MET A 41 15.96 15.68 30.28
CA MET A 41 15.16 15.02 29.25
C MET A 41 14.97 13.55 29.58
N HIS A 42 13.72 13.11 29.49
CA HIS A 42 13.35 11.71 29.63
C HIS A 42 13.05 11.14 28.26
N TYR A 43 13.56 9.95 27.97
CA TYR A 43 13.42 9.31 26.67
C TYR A 43 12.45 8.16 26.80
N LEU A 44 11.35 8.25 26.06
CA LEU A 44 10.33 7.20 25.99
C LEU A 44 10.73 6.18 24.92
N ILE A 45 10.97 4.95 25.37
CA ILE A 45 11.42 3.84 24.54
C ILE A 45 10.42 2.69 24.68
N THR A 46 9.77 2.33 23.58
CA THR A 46 8.85 1.19 23.52
C THR A 46 9.57 0.00 22.92
N GLN A 47 9.58 -1.11 23.63
CA GLN A 47 10.08 -2.41 23.17
C GLN A 47 8.92 -3.41 23.11
N TRP A 48 9.14 -4.57 22.48
CA TRP A 48 8.12 -5.61 22.34
C TRP A 48 7.64 -6.20 23.69
N PHE A 49 8.39 -6.00 24.77
CA PHE A 49 8.12 -6.54 26.11
C PHE A 49 7.74 -5.48 27.15
N GLY A 50 7.68 -4.21 26.76
CA GLY A 50 7.35 -3.14 27.70
C GLY A 50 7.66 -1.75 27.17
N THR A 51 7.26 -0.76 27.95
CA THR A 51 7.60 0.65 27.72
C THR A 51 8.51 1.15 28.83
N PHE A 52 9.50 1.95 28.46
CA PHE A 52 10.62 2.35 29.31
C PHE A 52 10.79 3.85 29.24
N LEU A 53 11.01 4.47 30.40
CA LEU A 53 11.43 5.86 30.51
C LEU A 53 12.88 5.90 30.95
N HIS A 54 13.75 6.51 30.15
CA HIS A 54 15.19 6.56 30.34
C HIS A 54 15.66 8.00 30.60
N ASP A 55 16.57 8.26 31.53
CA ASP A 55 17.09 9.63 31.81
C ASP A 55 18.37 9.99 31.01
N GLY A 56 18.81 9.07 30.16
CA GLY A 56 20.08 9.18 29.42
C GLY A 56 21.22 8.36 30.00
N LYS A 57 21.10 7.90 31.26
CA LYS A 57 22.07 7.00 31.91
C LYS A 57 21.46 5.64 32.26
N LYS A 58 20.22 5.64 32.77
CA LYS A 58 19.52 4.44 33.21
C LYS A 58 18.03 4.54 32.95
N VAL A 59 17.37 3.40 33.08
CA VAL A 59 15.92 3.31 33.10
C VAL A 59 15.40 3.83 34.45
N VAL A 60 14.51 4.81 34.40
CA VAL A 60 13.91 5.48 35.57
C VAL A 60 12.58 4.84 35.95
N LYS A 61 11.75 4.52 34.96
CA LYS A 61 10.43 3.92 35.15
C LYS A 61 10.13 2.96 34.02
N THR A 62 9.43 1.87 34.33
CA THR A 62 9.03 0.85 33.37
C THR A 62 7.59 0.45 33.57
N ILE A 63 6.93 0.09 32.48
CA ILE A 63 5.69 -0.67 32.51
C ILE A 63 5.91 -1.86 31.57
N LEU A 64 6.03 -3.04 32.16
CA LEU A 64 6.22 -4.29 31.43
C LEU A 64 4.87 -4.79 30.91
N PHE A 65 4.90 -5.39 29.71
CA PHE A 65 3.70 -6.03 29.19
C PHE A 65 3.41 -7.34 29.95
N PRO A 66 2.15 -7.80 29.97
CA PRO A 66 1.85 -9.14 30.47
C PRO A 66 2.70 -10.18 29.72
N LYS A 67 3.24 -11.16 30.45
CA LYS A 67 4.05 -12.26 29.88
C LYS A 67 3.16 -13.31 29.20
N ASP A 68 2.25 -12.84 28.37
CA ASP A 68 1.29 -13.63 27.61
C ASP A 68 1.45 -13.32 26.12
N GLU A 69 1.41 -14.36 25.30
CA GLU A 69 1.64 -14.27 23.86
C GLU A 69 0.54 -13.47 23.12
N LYS A 70 -0.70 -13.50 23.61
CA LYS A 70 -1.83 -12.78 22.99
C LYS A 70 -1.75 -11.30 23.34
N GLU A 71 -1.49 -10.99 24.61
CA GLU A 71 -1.34 -9.62 25.11
C GLU A 71 -0.19 -8.87 24.42
N VAL A 72 0.96 -9.55 24.22
CA VAL A 72 2.09 -8.99 23.47
C VAL A 72 1.73 -8.80 21.99
N ALA A 73 1.09 -9.79 21.37
CA ALA A 73 0.69 -9.70 19.96
C ALA A 73 -0.29 -8.54 19.71
N GLU A 74 -1.26 -8.34 20.60
CA GLU A 74 -2.23 -7.25 20.50
C GLU A 74 -1.54 -5.88 20.54
N ARG A 75 -0.59 -5.69 21.47
CA ARG A 75 0.19 -4.44 21.55
C ARG A 75 1.05 -4.22 20.32
N LEU A 76 1.72 -5.26 19.81
CA LEU A 76 2.49 -5.17 18.56
C LEU A 76 1.60 -4.77 17.37
N LEU A 77 0.38 -5.32 17.29
CA LEU A 77 -0.61 -4.91 16.29
C LEU A 77 -1.02 -3.44 16.47
N MET A 78 -1.25 -2.98 17.70
CA MET A 78 -1.57 -1.58 17.98
C MET A 78 -0.43 -0.64 17.56
N ILE A 79 0.81 -0.96 17.89
CA ILE A 79 2.01 -0.20 17.49
C ILE A 79 2.08 -0.12 15.96
N LYS A 80 1.95 -1.25 15.26
CA LYS A 80 2.01 -1.33 13.80
C LYS A 80 0.88 -0.55 13.12
N LYS A 81 -0.30 -0.49 13.76
CA LYS A 81 -1.46 0.32 13.33
C LYS A 81 -1.33 1.82 13.67
N GLY A 82 -0.20 2.26 14.24
CA GLY A 82 0.00 3.67 14.57
C GLY A 82 -0.79 4.13 15.81
N LYS A 83 -1.26 3.21 16.67
CA LYS A 83 -2.01 3.54 17.89
C LYS A 83 -1.07 3.69 19.08
N ILE A 84 -1.37 4.65 19.95
CA ILE A 84 -0.63 4.88 21.21
C ILE A 84 -1.16 3.92 22.28
N LEU A 85 -0.25 3.20 22.94
CA LEU A 85 -0.57 2.25 24.01
C LEU A 85 -0.93 2.98 25.32
N GLU A 86 -1.65 2.32 26.21
CA GLU A 86 -1.99 2.89 27.52
C GLU A 86 -0.77 3.01 28.43
N GLU A 87 0.14 2.03 28.36
CA GLU A 87 1.41 2.03 29.09
C GLU A 87 2.29 3.24 28.72
N GLU A 88 2.28 3.62 27.44
CA GLU A 88 3.00 4.81 26.95
C GLU A 88 2.39 6.09 27.51
N LYS A 89 1.06 6.20 27.52
CA LYS A 89 0.37 7.36 28.11
C LYS A 89 0.61 7.45 29.61
N GLU A 90 0.55 6.32 30.31
CA GLU A 90 0.74 6.27 31.75
C GLU A 90 2.17 6.64 32.17
N LEU A 91 3.17 6.20 31.40
CA LEU A 91 4.56 6.59 31.68
C LEU A 91 4.81 8.08 31.48
N VAL A 92 4.12 8.72 30.53
CA VAL A 92 4.26 10.16 30.28
C VAL A 92 3.52 11.00 31.34
N LYS A 93 2.40 10.51 31.90
CA LYS A 93 1.62 11.19 32.95
C LYS A 93 2.46 11.34 34.24
N GLY A 94 3.23 12.41 34.32
CA GLY A 94 4.13 12.70 35.43
C GLY A 94 5.43 13.39 35.03
N TRP A 95 5.72 13.46 33.73
CA TRP A 95 6.96 14.02 33.19
C TRP A 95 6.66 15.11 32.16
N LYS A 96 7.35 16.25 32.24
CA LYS A 96 7.11 17.41 31.37
C LYS A 96 7.96 17.41 30.11
N ASP A 97 9.22 16.96 30.19
CA ASP A 97 10.17 16.95 29.08
C ASP A 97 10.46 15.50 28.64
N VAL A 98 9.48 14.88 27.95
CA VAL A 98 9.61 13.52 27.40
C VAL A 98 9.85 13.58 25.89
N VAL A 99 10.85 12.83 25.43
CA VAL A 99 11.32 12.78 24.06
C VAL A 99 11.12 11.38 23.48
N THR A 100 10.79 11.30 22.19
CA THR A 100 10.62 10.03 21.46
C THR A 100 11.17 10.12 20.03
N ASN A 101 11.62 9.01 19.47
CA ASN A 101 11.96 8.87 18.05
C ASN A 101 10.84 8.21 17.22
N ASP A 102 9.71 7.86 17.82
CA ASP A 102 8.55 7.30 17.14
C ASP A 102 7.56 8.41 16.80
N VAL A 103 7.30 8.63 15.50
CA VAL A 103 6.36 9.64 15.00
C VAL A 103 4.97 9.44 15.59
N ARG A 104 4.57 8.18 15.85
CA ARG A 104 3.29 7.81 16.44
C ARG A 104 3.05 8.47 17.79
N LEU A 105 4.12 8.67 18.56
CA LEU A 105 4.10 9.19 19.92
C LEU A 105 4.20 10.71 19.98
N SER A 106 4.32 11.40 18.83
CA SER A 106 4.37 12.88 18.74
C SER A 106 3.18 13.61 19.37
N LYS A 107 2.06 12.91 19.61
CA LYS A 107 0.88 13.47 20.30
C LYS A 107 1.06 13.55 21.82
N ILE A 108 1.96 12.75 22.39
CA ILE A 108 2.17 12.65 23.84
C ILE A 108 3.60 13.00 24.28
N ALA A 109 4.57 13.04 23.36
CA ALA A 109 5.97 13.36 23.65
C ALA A 109 6.60 14.20 22.52
N GLU A 110 7.67 14.95 22.83
CA GLU A 110 8.42 15.73 21.84
C GLU A 110 9.16 14.80 20.87
N TYR A 111 8.92 14.96 19.57
CA TYR A 111 9.51 14.10 18.55
C TYR A 111 10.92 14.56 18.16
N HIS A 112 11.93 13.75 18.48
CA HIS A 112 13.33 13.98 18.12
C HIS A 112 13.95 12.68 17.55
N PRO A 113 13.98 12.50 16.22
CA PRO A 113 14.43 11.25 15.60
C PRO A 113 15.95 11.01 15.65
N ASN A 114 16.74 12.08 15.76
CA ASN A 114 18.19 12.03 15.59
C ASN A 114 18.98 11.97 16.91
N VAL A 115 18.33 11.68 18.03
CA VAL A 115 19.02 11.53 19.31
C VAL A 115 19.79 10.20 19.32
N SER A 116 21.12 10.28 19.49
CA SER A 116 22.02 9.11 19.49
C SER A 116 21.65 8.04 20.53
N LEU A 117 21.08 8.46 21.66
CA LEU A 117 20.64 7.57 22.73
C LEU A 117 19.68 6.48 22.25
N PHE A 118 18.75 6.79 21.33
CA PHE A 118 17.82 5.78 20.82
C PHE A 118 18.49 4.68 19.99
N LYS A 119 19.72 4.91 19.52
CA LYS A 119 20.52 3.91 18.80
C LYS A 119 21.42 3.10 19.72
N THR A 120 21.84 3.67 20.85
CA THR A 120 22.84 3.06 21.75
C THR A 120 22.22 2.41 22.98
N VAL A 121 21.00 2.78 23.38
CA VAL A 121 20.34 2.19 24.54
C VAL A 121 20.00 0.73 24.26
N GLU A 122 20.54 -0.15 25.09
CA GLU A 122 20.28 -1.57 25.07
C GLU A 122 19.41 -1.96 26.27
N ILE A 123 18.15 -2.31 26.03
CA ILE A 123 17.24 -2.84 27.04
C ILE A 123 17.01 -4.31 26.71
N LYS A 124 17.65 -5.19 27.48
CA LYS A 124 17.61 -6.63 27.24
C LYS A 124 16.33 -7.26 27.80
N PRO A 125 15.58 -8.07 27.03
CA PRO A 125 14.37 -8.71 27.54
C PRO A 125 14.64 -9.69 28.68
N GLU A 126 15.80 -10.35 28.69
CA GLU A 126 16.16 -11.37 29.69
C GLU A 126 16.25 -10.77 31.11
N THR A 127 16.68 -9.51 31.23
CA THR A 127 16.79 -8.83 32.54
C THR A 127 15.42 -8.57 33.18
N TYR A 128 14.34 -8.62 32.39
CA TYR A 128 12.96 -8.48 32.85
C TYR A 128 12.21 -9.84 32.83
N GLY A 129 12.93 -10.93 32.61
CA GLY A 129 12.41 -12.29 32.56
C GLY A 129 11.52 -12.56 31.35
N PHE A 130 11.82 -11.94 30.22
CA PHE A 130 11.22 -12.25 28.91
C PHE A 130 12.20 -13.10 28.11
N ASN A 131 11.66 -14.01 27.29
CA ASN A 131 12.46 -14.83 26.39
C ASN A 131 12.03 -14.61 24.93
N LEU A 132 12.94 -14.89 24.00
CA LEU A 132 12.65 -14.74 22.57
C LEU A 132 11.59 -15.74 22.08
N GLY A 133 11.37 -16.85 22.78
CA GLY A 133 10.29 -17.78 22.49
C GLY A 133 8.90 -17.13 22.59
N LEU A 134 8.69 -16.26 23.58
CA LEU A 134 7.46 -15.49 23.72
C LEU A 134 7.30 -14.50 22.56
N LEU A 135 8.37 -13.78 22.19
CA LEU A 135 8.35 -12.88 21.03
C LEU A 135 8.03 -13.64 19.75
N GLN A 136 8.60 -14.82 19.54
CA GLN A 136 8.33 -15.65 18.36
C GLN A 136 6.84 -16.02 18.30
N LYS A 137 6.28 -16.54 19.39
CA LYS A 137 4.85 -16.91 19.46
C LYS A 137 3.93 -15.71 19.24
N ALA A 138 4.23 -14.57 19.86
CA ALA A 138 3.48 -13.34 19.64
C ALA A 138 3.58 -12.87 18.18
N SER A 139 4.77 -12.93 17.58
CA SER A 139 4.99 -12.54 16.18
C SER A 139 4.22 -13.43 15.20
N VAL A 140 4.13 -14.75 15.47
CA VAL A 140 3.29 -15.66 14.68
C VAL A 140 1.82 -15.23 14.74
N LYS A 141 1.29 -14.90 15.92
CA LYS A 141 -0.09 -14.40 16.06
C LYS A 141 -0.34 -13.08 15.34
N VAL A 142 0.63 -12.16 15.40
CA VAL A 142 0.57 -10.90 14.63
C VAL A 142 0.45 -11.22 13.14
N ALA A 143 1.32 -12.11 12.63
CA ALA A 143 1.31 -12.50 11.22
C ALA A 143 0.02 -13.23 10.81
N GLU A 144 -0.52 -14.11 11.65
CA GLU A 144 -1.81 -14.77 11.43
C GLU A 144 -2.94 -13.74 11.33
N SER A 145 -3.00 -12.80 12.28
CA SER A 145 -4.02 -11.75 12.28
C SER A 145 -3.95 -10.85 11.05
N GLU A 146 -2.75 -10.43 10.65
CA GLU A 146 -2.55 -9.62 9.44
C GLU A 146 -2.91 -10.39 8.16
N THR A 147 -2.58 -11.69 8.12
CA THR A 147 -2.92 -12.55 6.99
C THR A 147 -4.43 -12.69 6.87
N MET A 148 -5.13 -12.91 7.99
CA MET A 148 -6.59 -12.98 8.00
C MET A 148 -7.23 -11.67 7.53
N GLU A 149 -6.76 -10.53 8.04
CA GLU A 149 -7.23 -9.19 7.61
C GLU A 149 -6.99 -8.98 6.10
N TYR A 150 -5.87 -9.47 5.56
CA TYR A 150 -5.60 -9.43 4.12
C TYR A 150 -6.54 -10.32 3.33
N LEU A 151 -6.79 -11.57 3.78
CA LEU A 151 -7.67 -12.53 3.10
C LEU A 151 -9.14 -12.10 3.10
N GLU A 152 -9.56 -11.29 4.08
CA GLU A 152 -10.90 -10.70 4.14
C GLU A 152 -11.12 -9.57 3.13
N LYS A 153 -10.07 -9.08 2.47
CA LYS A 153 -10.22 -7.99 1.49
C LYS A 153 -11.10 -8.42 0.32
N LYS A 154 -12.16 -7.63 0.10
CA LYS A 154 -13.23 -7.98 -0.85
C LYS A 154 -12.78 -8.02 -2.32
N ASP A 155 -11.68 -7.34 -2.65
CA ASP A 155 -11.08 -7.27 -3.98
C ASP A 155 -10.31 -8.55 -4.35
N LEU A 156 -9.84 -9.35 -3.39
CA LEU A 156 -9.24 -10.66 -3.68
C LEU A 156 -10.19 -11.59 -4.41
N GLN A 157 -11.47 -11.61 -4.02
CA GLN A 157 -12.49 -12.40 -4.70
C GLN A 157 -12.70 -11.93 -6.14
N VAL A 158 -12.68 -10.61 -6.38
CA VAL A 158 -12.76 -10.04 -7.75
C VAL A 158 -11.57 -10.51 -8.58
N ILE A 159 -10.36 -10.52 -8.00
CA ILE A 159 -9.15 -10.97 -8.67
C ILE A 159 -9.25 -12.45 -9.05
N GLN A 160 -9.76 -13.31 -8.17
CA GLN A 160 -9.93 -14.73 -8.50
C GLN A 160 -11.00 -14.93 -9.57
N MET A 161 -12.14 -14.24 -9.46
CA MET A 161 -13.22 -14.32 -10.45
C MET A 161 -12.73 -13.94 -11.84
N ILE A 162 -11.99 -12.84 -12.01
CA ILE A 162 -11.53 -12.42 -13.35
C ILE A 162 -10.45 -13.34 -13.91
N LYS A 163 -9.59 -13.94 -13.06
CA LYS A 163 -8.63 -14.97 -13.51
C LYS A 163 -9.35 -16.21 -14.02
N SER A 164 -10.29 -16.74 -13.23
CA SER A 164 -11.10 -17.89 -13.64
C SER A 164 -11.92 -17.59 -14.91
N PHE A 165 -12.44 -16.37 -15.04
CA PHE A 165 -13.12 -15.94 -16.27
C PHE A 165 -12.18 -15.99 -17.48
N ASP A 166 -10.98 -15.42 -17.38
CA ASP A 166 -9.98 -15.45 -18.45
C ASP A 166 -9.56 -16.89 -18.82
N ASP A 167 -9.37 -17.74 -17.81
CA ASP A 167 -9.01 -19.15 -18.01
C ASP A 167 -10.14 -19.92 -18.73
N LEU A 168 -11.39 -19.72 -18.32
CA LEU A 168 -12.55 -20.35 -18.96
C LEU A 168 -12.76 -19.86 -20.40
N VAL A 169 -12.58 -18.55 -20.66
CA VAL A 169 -12.65 -18.02 -22.03
C VAL A 169 -11.58 -18.65 -22.91
N SER A 170 -10.34 -18.75 -22.41
CA SER A 170 -9.26 -19.43 -23.12
C SER A 170 -9.60 -20.91 -23.38
N PHE A 171 -10.13 -21.60 -22.37
CA PHE A 171 -10.57 -22.98 -22.50
C PHE A 171 -11.67 -23.16 -23.53
N SER A 172 -12.70 -22.30 -23.53
CA SER A 172 -13.79 -22.32 -24.51
C SER A 172 -13.28 -22.09 -25.94
N ASN A 173 -12.31 -21.19 -26.13
CA ASN A 173 -11.68 -20.97 -27.43
C ASN A 173 -10.95 -22.24 -27.91
N ASN A 174 -10.19 -22.90 -27.04
CA ASN A 174 -9.53 -24.16 -27.39
C ASN A 174 -10.54 -25.25 -27.78
N LEU A 175 -11.64 -25.38 -27.02
CA LEU A 175 -12.72 -26.32 -27.37
C LEU A 175 -13.34 -25.97 -28.74
N SER A 176 -13.51 -24.68 -29.04
CA SER A 176 -14.03 -24.21 -30.34
C SER A 176 -13.10 -24.62 -31.48
N GLU A 177 -11.79 -24.46 -31.31
CA GLU A 177 -10.80 -24.90 -32.30
C GLU A 177 -10.84 -26.42 -32.51
N ARG A 178 -10.86 -27.21 -31.41
CA ARG A 178 -10.97 -28.67 -31.50
C ARG A 178 -12.25 -29.12 -32.22
N LEU A 179 -13.39 -28.50 -31.90
CA LEU A 179 -14.66 -28.79 -32.56
C LEU A 179 -14.63 -28.45 -34.05
N ASN A 180 -14.04 -27.31 -34.42
CA ASN A 180 -13.92 -26.92 -35.83
C ASN A 180 -13.05 -27.90 -36.62
N GLU A 181 -11.91 -28.29 -36.07
CA GLU A 181 -11.02 -29.27 -36.71
C GLU A 181 -11.70 -30.64 -36.86
N TRP A 182 -12.39 -31.12 -35.82
CA TRP A 182 -13.06 -32.42 -35.86
C TRP A 182 -14.24 -32.41 -36.84
N ASN A 183 -15.05 -31.35 -36.86
CA ASN A 183 -16.13 -31.17 -37.85
C ASN A 183 -15.61 -31.07 -39.30
N SER A 184 -14.35 -30.71 -39.50
CA SER A 184 -13.75 -30.60 -40.83
C SER A 184 -13.27 -31.95 -41.38
N LEU A 185 -13.32 -33.03 -40.60
CA LEU A 185 -12.96 -34.37 -41.07
C LEU A 185 -14.01 -34.90 -42.06
N PRO A 186 -13.63 -35.75 -43.04
CA PRO A 186 -14.57 -36.30 -44.02
C PRO A 186 -15.71 -37.14 -43.41
N SER A 187 -15.47 -37.74 -42.23
CA SER A 187 -16.45 -38.54 -41.49
C SER A 187 -16.23 -38.31 -39.98
N PRO A 188 -16.76 -37.22 -39.40
CA PRO A 188 -16.65 -36.97 -37.98
C PRO A 188 -17.44 -38.02 -37.19
N ASP A 189 -16.93 -38.38 -36.01
CA ASP A 189 -17.56 -39.34 -35.10
C ASP A 189 -18.56 -38.62 -34.17
N ASP A 190 -19.65 -39.28 -33.80
CA ASP A 190 -20.69 -38.73 -32.92
C ASP A 190 -20.16 -38.32 -31.54
N SER A 191 -18.98 -38.81 -31.13
CA SER A 191 -18.28 -38.40 -29.91
C SER A 191 -18.00 -36.89 -29.86
N ILE A 192 -18.02 -36.18 -31.00
CA ILE A 192 -17.92 -34.72 -31.06
C ILE A 192 -19.02 -34.02 -30.23
N ILE A 193 -20.18 -34.66 -30.07
CA ILE A 193 -21.30 -34.18 -29.26
C ILE A 193 -20.87 -33.99 -27.79
N VAL A 194 -20.01 -34.88 -27.26
CA VAL A 194 -19.53 -34.80 -25.88
C VAL A 194 -18.75 -33.51 -25.64
N ILE A 195 -17.87 -33.15 -26.58
CA ILE A 195 -17.07 -31.92 -26.51
C ILE A 195 -17.95 -30.69 -26.72
N SER A 196 -18.92 -30.77 -27.63
CA SER A 196 -19.89 -29.70 -27.87
C SER A 196 -20.71 -29.39 -26.62
N GLU A 197 -21.13 -30.42 -25.89
CA GLU A 197 -21.89 -30.26 -24.66
C GLU A 197 -21.04 -29.67 -23.51
N LEU A 198 -19.79 -30.13 -23.37
CA LEU A 198 -18.85 -29.51 -22.43
C LEU A 198 -18.64 -28.02 -22.74
N LYS A 199 -18.48 -27.66 -24.02
CA LYS A 199 -18.32 -26.27 -24.43
C LYS A 199 -19.51 -25.41 -24.00
N LYS A 200 -20.75 -25.89 -24.19
CA LYS A 200 -21.95 -25.16 -23.74
C LYS A 200 -21.96 -24.94 -22.23
N GLN A 201 -21.57 -25.95 -21.45
CA GLN A 201 -21.48 -25.82 -19.98
C GLN A 201 -20.44 -24.79 -19.56
N VAL A 202 -19.28 -24.78 -20.23
CA VAL A 202 -18.23 -23.78 -20.02
C VAL A 202 -18.74 -22.38 -20.36
N GLU A 203 -19.39 -22.19 -21.51
CA GLU A 203 -19.96 -20.90 -21.92
C GLU A 203 -21.02 -20.39 -20.93
N HIS A 204 -21.91 -21.26 -20.46
CA HIS A 204 -22.88 -20.90 -19.43
C HIS A 204 -22.21 -20.48 -18.10
N THR A 205 -21.11 -21.14 -17.75
CA THR A 205 -20.32 -20.79 -16.55
C THR A 205 -19.62 -19.44 -16.73
N ILE A 206 -19.11 -19.14 -17.93
CA ILE A 206 -18.54 -17.82 -18.28
C ILE A 206 -19.58 -16.72 -18.07
N ASP A 207 -20.79 -16.89 -18.60
CA ASP A 207 -21.88 -15.91 -18.45
C ASP A 207 -22.24 -15.68 -16.98
N SER A 208 -22.40 -16.78 -16.22
CA SER A 208 -22.69 -16.73 -14.79
C SER A 208 -21.60 -16.00 -13.99
N LEU A 209 -20.33 -16.20 -14.37
CA LEU A 209 -19.19 -15.57 -13.73
C LEU A 209 -19.07 -14.08 -14.12
N GLU A 210 -19.42 -13.71 -15.36
CA GLU A 210 -19.50 -12.31 -15.77
C GLU A 210 -20.53 -11.54 -14.94
N GLU A 211 -21.72 -12.11 -14.75
CA GLU A 211 -22.76 -11.53 -13.89
C GLU A 211 -22.28 -11.40 -12.43
N ALA A 212 -21.62 -12.43 -11.90
CA ALA A 212 -21.05 -12.40 -10.56
C ALA A 212 -19.98 -11.30 -10.41
N ILE A 213 -19.10 -11.14 -11.40
CA ILE A 213 -18.10 -10.06 -11.44
C ILE A 213 -18.80 -8.70 -11.46
N LEU A 214 -19.85 -8.53 -12.26
CA LEU A 214 -20.64 -7.29 -12.32
C LEU A 214 -21.20 -6.92 -10.95
N GLN A 215 -21.89 -7.86 -10.29
CA GLN A 215 -22.48 -7.64 -8.97
C GLN A 215 -21.41 -7.36 -7.91
N ARG A 216 -20.28 -8.07 -7.97
CA ARG A 216 -19.19 -7.89 -7.00
C ARG A 216 -18.49 -6.55 -7.20
N MET A 217 -18.24 -6.15 -8.45
CA MET A 217 -17.60 -4.87 -8.77
C MET A 217 -18.44 -3.67 -8.34
N GLN A 218 -19.77 -3.73 -8.46
CA GLN A 218 -20.65 -2.68 -7.94
C GLN A 218 -20.53 -2.50 -6.41
N LYS A 219 -20.25 -3.58 -5.68
CA LYS A 219 -20.06 -3.55 -4.21
C LYS A 219 -18.64 -3.14 -3.81
N VAL A 220 -17.63 -3.52 -4.60
CA VAL A 220 -16.21 -3.33 -4.27
C VAL A 220 -15.65 -2.00 -4.77
N ALA A 221 -15.96 -1.65 -6.02
CA ALA A 221 -15.41 -0.48 -6.71
C ALA A 221 -16.45 0.11 -7.70
N PRO A 222 -17.56 0.69 -7.19
CA PRO A 222 -18.66 1.19 -8.02
C PRO A 222 -18.24 2.30 -8.99
N ASN A 223 -17.36 3.21 -8.58
CA ASN A 223 -16.89 4.28 -9.46
C ASN A 223 -16.05 3.70 -10.60
N LEU A 224 -15.13 2.78 -10.28
CA LEU A 224 -14.28 2.15 -11.27
C LEU A 224 -15.10 1.31 -12.26
N ALA A 225 -16.08 0.56 -11.77
CA ALA A 225 -17.01 -0.21 -12.60
C ALA A 225 -17.80 0.70 -13.55
N THR A 226 -18.21 1.88 -13.09
CA THR A 226 -18.90 2.88 -13.91
C THR A 226 -18.02 3.44 -15.03
N VAL A 227 -16.74 3.70 -14.73
CA VAL A 227 -15.82 4.31 -15.69
C VAL A 227 -15.30 3.29 -16.70
N ALA A 228 -14.80 2.16 -16.24
CA ALA A 228 -14.11 1.18 -17.09
C ALA A 228 -15.02 0.07 -17.61
N GLY A 229 -16.17 -0.14 -16.97
CA GLY A 229 -16.93 -1.38 -17.04
C GLY A 229 -16.45 -2.41 -16.01
N PRO A 230 -17.30 -3.36 -15.56
CA PRO A 230 -16.94 -4.33 -14.52
C PRO A 230 -15.75 -5.23 -14.89
N LEU A 231 -15.75 -5.85 -16.07
CA LEU A 231 -14.67 -6.76 -16.50
C LEU A 231 -13.32 -6.06 -16.58
N LEU A 232 -13.26 -4.89 -17.23
CA LEU A 232 -12.01 -4.14 -17.34
C LEU A 232 -11.57 -3.58 -15.99
N GLY A 233 -12.49 -3.11 -15.15
CA GLY A 233 -12.20 -2.68 -13.79
C GLY A 233 -11.61 -3.80 -12.94
N ALA A 234 -12.21 -5.00 -13.00
CA ALA A 234 -11.69 -6.20 -12.33
C ALA A 234 -10.29 -6.58 -12.84
N ARG A 235 -10.07 -6.53 -14.16
CA ARG A 235 -8.76 -6.80 -14.77
C ARG A 235 -7.70 -5.78 -14.33
N LEU A 236 -8.05 -4.50 -14.21
CA LEU A 236 -7.16 -3.45 -13.68
C LEU A 236 -6.78 -3.71 -12.22
N ILE A 237 -7.74 -4.11 -11.38
CA ILE A 237 -7.50 -4.48 -9.98
C ILE A 237 -6.55 -5.68 -9.91
N MET A 238 -6.78 -6.71 -10.73
CA MET A 238 -5.93 -7.90 -10.83
C MET A 238 -4.50 -7.52 -11.21
N LEU A 239 -4.31 -6.76 -12.29
CA LEU A 239 -2.97 -6.39 -12.77
C LEU A 239 -2.22 -5.50 -11.78
N ALA A 240 -2.93 -4.66 -11.02
CA ALA A 240 -2.33 -3.87 -9.96
C ALA A 240 -1.99 -4.69 -8.69
N GLY A 241 -2.55 -5.89 -8.56
CA GLY A 241 -2.43 -6.73 -7.37
C GLY A 241 -3.26 -6.23 -6.18
N GLY A 242 -4.40 -5.59 -6.46
CA GLY A 242 -5.33 -5.07 -5.45
C GLY A 242 -5.81 -3.65 -5.73
N LEU A 243 -7.00 -3.32 -5.23
CA LEU A 243 -7.65 -2.03 -5.43
C LEU A 243 -6.90 -0.89 -4.73
N ASP A 244 -6.36 -1.15 -3.52
CA ASP A 244 -5.50 -0.22 -2.79
C ASP A 244 -4.27 0.21 -3.61
N ARG A 245 -3.63 -0.75 -4.28
CA ARG A 245 -2.45 -0.50 -5.12
C ARG A 245 -2.85 0.28 -6.35
N LEU A 246 -3.94 -0.12 -7.02
CA LEU A 246 -4.47 0.57 -8.19
C LEU A 246 -4.76 2.05 -7.88
N ALA A 247 -5.38 2.35 -6.73
CA ALA A 247 -5.70 3.71 -6.31
C ALA A 247 -4.46 4.60 -6.10
N ARG A 248 -3.30 4.00 -5.81
CA ARG A 248 -2.02 4.71 -5.63
C ARG A 248 -1.24 4.88 -6.94
N MET A 249 -1.59 4.13 -7.99
CA MET A 249 -0.93 4.25 -9.28
C MET A 249 -1.24 5.61 -9.95
N PRO A 250 -0.27 6.21 -10.65
CA PRO A 250 -0.54 7.36 -11.51
C PRO A 250 -1.28 6.93 -12.78
N ALA A 251 -2.00 7.87 -13.38
CA ALA A 251 -2.78 7.61 -14.60
C ALA A 251 -1.92 7.09 -15.76
N SER A 252 -0.65 7.53 -15.87
CA SER A 252 0.29 7.07 -16.89
C SER A 252 0.63 5.58 -16.75
N THR A 253 0.75 5.06 -15.53
CA THR A 253 0.95 3.63 -15.27
C THR A 253 -0.31 2.85 -15.61
N ILE A 254 -1.48 3.33 -15.16
CA ILE A 254 -2.77 2.69 -15.46
C ILE A 254 -3.03 2.64 -16.98
N GLN A 255 -2.60 3.65 -17.74
CA GLN A 255 -2.74 3.70 -19.19
C GLN A 255 -2.06 2.51 -19.89
N ILE A 256 -0.89 2.09 -19.41
CA ILE A 256 -0.03 1.10 -20.07
C ILE A 256 0.04 -0.24 -19.34
N ILE A 257 -0.73 -0.42 -18.26
CA ILE A 257 -0.77 -1.69 -17.51
C ILE A 257 -1.27 -2.83 -18.40
N GLY A 258 -0.60 -3.98 -18.37
CA GLY A 258 -0.78 -5.10 -19.31
C GLY A 258 -0.01 -4.97 -20.64
N ALA A 259 0.73 -3.88 -20.87
CA ALA A 259 1.66 -3.73 -22.00
C ALA A 259 3.13 -3.74 -21.55
N GLU A 260 3.43 -4.38 -20.42
CA GLU A 260 4.76 -4.40 -19.80
C GLU A 260 5.81 -4.93 -20.78
N ARG A 261 5.52 -6.02 -21.50
CA ARG A 261 6.45 -6.58 -22.50
C ARG A 261 6.85 -5.56 -23.56
N ALA A 262 5.89 -4.79 -24.09
CA ALA A 262 6.16 -3.77 -25.10
C ALA A 262 6.89 -2.56 -24.50
N LEU A 263 6.52 -2.15 -23.28
CA LEU A 263 7.19 -1.08 -22.55
C LEU A 263 8.65 -1.42 -22.24
N PHE A 264 8.91 -2.65 -21.81
CA PHE A 264 10.27 -3.10 -21.51
C PHE A 264 11.12 -3.17 -22.76
N ARG A 265 10.63 -3.69 -23.89
CA ARG A 265 11.38 -3.61 -25.17
C ARG A 265 11.77 -2.18 -25.53
N TYR A 266 10.82 -1.25 -25.44
CA TYR A 266 11.10 0.17 -25.69
C TYR A 266 12.17 0.74 -24.74
N LYS A 267 12.12 0.39 -23.45
CA LYS A 267 13.16 0.80 -22.49
C LYS A 267 14.55 0.24 -22.79
N HIS A 268 14.63 -0.87 -23.52
CA HIS A 268 15.89 -1.45 -24.00
C HIS A 268 16.28 -0.94 -25.41
N GLY A 269 15.64 0.13 -25.88
CA GLY A 269 15.96 0.78 -27.16
C GLY A 269 15.25 0.18 -28.38
N GLU A 270 14.30 -0.74 -28.19
CA GLU A 270 13.61 -1.42 -29.28
C GLU A 270 12.18 -0.91 -29.50
N GLY A 271 11.88 -0.45 -30.72
CA GLY A 271 10.53 -0.11 -31.16
C GLY A 271 10.00 1.19 -30.58
N THR A 272 8.68 1.29 -30.41
CA THR A 272 7.98 2.51 -29.95
C THR A 272 7.25 2.26 -28.64
N PRO A 273 7.06 3.30 -27.79
CA PRO A 273 6.41 3.13 -26.51
C PRO A 273 4.92 2.76 -26.71
N PRO A 274 4.37 1.83 -25.90
CA PRO A 274 2.97 1.44 -26.03
C PRO A 274 2.04 2.60 -25.67
N LYS A 275 1.04 2.83 -26.52
CA LYS A 275 0.04 3.90 -26.30
C LYS A 275 -1.02 3.52 -25.27
N HIS A 276 -1.25 2.22 -25.07
CA HIS A 276 -2.26 1.66 -24.18
C HIS A 276 -1.93 0.20 -23.84
N GLY A 277 -2.30 -0.23 -22.64
CA GLY A 277 -2.32 -1.64 -22.24
C GLY A 277 -3.73 -2.21 -22.31
N VAL A 278 -4.20 -2.86 -21.24
CA VAL A 278 -5.54 -3.49 -21.21
C VAL A 278 -6.69 -2.51 -21.40
N ILE A 279 -6.48 -1.22 -21.15
CA ILE A 279 -7.47 -0.15 -21.42
C ILE A 279 -7.92 -0.12 -22.89
N PHE A 280 -7.15 -0.71 -23.81
CA PHE A 280 -7.58 -0.88 -25.19
C PHE A 280 -8.89 -1.67 -25.34
N GLN A 281 -9.21 -2.56 -24.39
CA GLN A 281 -10.46 -3.35 -24.37
C GLN A 281 -11.71 -2.52 -24.04
N HIS A 282 -11.53 -1.27 -23.58
CA HIS A 282 -12.63 -0.40 -23.20
C HIS A 282 -13.61 -0.17 -24.35
N HIS A 283 -14.92 -0.21 -24.07
CA HIS A 283 -15.97 -0.10 -25.10
C HIS A 283 -15.86 1.14 -25.99
N LEU A 284 -15.45 2.28 -25.41
CA LEU A 284 -15.20 3.53 -26.16
C LEU A 284 -14.10 3.41 -27.22
N MET A 285 -13.11 2.53 -27.05
CA MET A 285 -11.99 2.39 -27.99
C MET A 285 -12.40 1.81 -29.33
N ARG A 286 -13.44 0.97 -29.36
CA ARG A 286 -13.92 0.32 -30.59
C ARG A 286 -14.37 1.33 -31.65
N LYS A 287 -14.83 2.52 -31.24
CA LYS A 287 -15.38 3.57 -32.12
C LYS A 287 -14.37 4.67 -32.46
N VAL A 288 -13.12 4.56 -32.00
CA VAL A 288 -12.13 5.66 -32.07
C VAL A 288 -11.10 5.40 -33.17
N LYS A 289 -10.84 6.44 -33.99
CA LYS A 289 -9.82 6.39 -35.06
C LYS A 289 -8.43 6.08 -34.49
N PRO A 290 -7.56 5.33 -35.20
CA PRO A 290 -6.23 4.96 -34.69
C PRO A 290 -5.37 6.13 -34.17
N SER A 291 -5.44 7.30 -34.80
CA SER A 291 -4.73 8.52 -34.39
C SER A 291 -5.19 9.06 -33.04
N GLN A 292 -6.45 8.87 -32.68
CA GLN A 292 -7.08 9.39 -31.46
C GLN A 292 -7.00 8.42 -30.27
N ARG A 293 -6.69 7.13 -30.51
CA ARG A 293 -6.65 6.07 -29.46
C ARG A 293 -5.76 6.43 -28.27
N GLY A 294 -4.61 7.05 -28.50
CA GLY A 294 -3.71 7.47 -27.42
C GLY A 294 -4.31 8.58 -26.54
N LYS A 295 -5.05 9.53 -27.14
CA LYS A 295 -5.75 10.59 -26.40
C LYS A 295 -6.87 10.01 -25.54
N VAL A 296 -7.66 9.10 -26.11
CA VAL A 296 -8.75 8.42 -25.40
C VAL A 296 -8.22 7.50 -24.30
N ALA A 297 -7.12 6.79 -24.52
CA ALA A 297 -6.50 5.93 -23.51
C ALA A 297 -6.08 6.72 -22.28
N ARG A 298 -5.45 7.88 -22.50
CA ARG A 298 -5.05 8.80 -21.44
C ARG A 298 -6.26 9.33 -20.66
N LEU A 299 -7.34 9.68 -21.36
CA LEU A 299 -8.59 10.13 -20.74
C LEU A 299 -9.18 9.03 -19.84
N VAL A 300 -9.36 7.82 -20.37
CA VAL A 300 -9.92 6.69 -19.62
C VAL A 300 -9.04 6.37 -18.41
N ALA A 301 -7.71 6.28 -18.58
CA ALA A 301 -6.80 5.97 -17.48
C ALA A 301 -6.85 7.04 -16.37
N ALA A 302 -6.93 8.32 -16.71
CA ALA A 302 -7.06 9.40 -15.72
C ALA A 302 -8.37 9.30 -14.92
N LYS A 303 -9.47 8.92 -15.57
CA LYS A 303 -10.76 8.72 -14.91
C LYS A 303 -10.80 7.45 -14.08
N CYS A 304 -10.17 6.35 -14.54
CA CYS A 304 -9.97 5.15 -13.73
C CYS A 304 -9.14 5.45 -12.48
N ALA A 305 -8.06 6.25 -12.60
CA ALA A 305 -7.23 6.64 -11.46
C ALA A 305 -8.04 7.43 -10.41
N THR A 306 -8.88 8.37 -10.87
CA THR A 306 -9.75 9.16 -10.00
C THR A 306 -10.82 8.30 -9.34
N ALA A 307 -11.45 7.41 -10.11
CA ALA A 307 -12.46 6.49 -9.64
C ALA A 307 -11.91 5.52 -8.58
N ALA A 308 -10.76 4.89 -8.84
CA ALA A 308 -10.12 3.97 -7.88
C ALA A 308 -9.75 4.69 -6.57
N LYS A 309 -9.25 5.93 -6.64
CA LYS A 309 -8.99 6.75 -5.44
C LYS A 309 -10.25 7.05 -4.66
N ALA A 310 -11.34 7.39 -5.35
CA ALA A 310 -12.62 7.64 -4.71
C ALA A 310 -13.14 6.38 -4.01
N ASP A 311 -13.10 5.23 -4.70
CA ASP A 311 -13.52 3.92 -4.21
C ASP A 311 -12.70 3.45 -3.00
N VAL A 312 -11.42 3.80 -2.87
CA VAL A 312 -10.59 3.40 -1.72
C VAL A 312 -10.67 4.40 -0.58
N PHE A 313 -10.40 5.68 -0.84
CA PHE A 313 -10.10 6.65 0.22
C PHE A 313 -11.33 7.46 0.67
N THR A 314 -12.22 7.82 -0.26
CA THR A 314 -13.32 8.74 0.05
C THR A 314 -14.68 8.07 0.19
N LYS A 315 -14.87 6.92 -0.47
CA LYS A 315 -16.14 6.19 -0.59
C LYS A 315 -17.30 7.04 -1.15
N ARG A 316 -17.02 8.18 -1.78
CA ARG A 316 -18.02 9.02 -2.44
C ARG A 316 -18.40 8.42 -3.79
N ASP A 317 -19.67 8.55 -4.15
CA ASP A 317 -20.14 8.23 -5.50
C ASP A 317 -19.87 9.42 -6.44
N LEU A 318 -18.99 9.20 -7.42
CA LEU A 318 -18.60 10.11 -8.49
C LEU A 318 -19.10 9.63 -9.86
N SER A 319 -19.95 8.60 -9.90
CA SER A 319 -20.36 7.91 -11.13
C SER A 319 -20.94 8.86 -12.19
N ALA A 320 -21.82 9.77 -11.79
CA ALA A 320 -22.46 10.73 -12.69
C ALA A 320 -21.47 11.77 -13.23
N GLU A 321 -20.62 12.32 -12.36
CA GLU A 321 -19.62 13.33 -12.73
C GLU A 321 -18.57 12.75 -13.68
N LEU A 322 -18.05 11.56 -13.37
CA LEU A 322 -17.04 10.89 -14.20
C LEU A 322 -17.60 10.54 -15.59
N LYS A 323 -18.85 10.08 -15.69
CA LYS A 323 -19.53 9.84 -16.98
C LYS A 323 -19.68 11.12 -17.79
N LYS A 324 -20.12 12.21 -17.16
CA LYS A 324 -20.29 13.51 -17.81
C LYS A 324 -18.96 14.05 -18.34
N ASP A 325 -17.89 13.91 -17.56
CA ASP A 325 -16.56 14.37 -17.96
C ASP A 325 -15.97 13.55 -19.12
N ILE A 326 -16.12 12.22 -19.08
CA ILE A 326 -15.65 11.35 -20.17
C ILE A 326 -16.38 11.70 -21.46
N THR A 327 -17.70 11.82 -21.41
CA THR A 327 -18.51 12.14 -22.61
C THR A 327 -18.18 13.52 -23.16
N LYS A 328 -17.99 14.54 -22.31
CA LYS A 328 -17.55 15.87 -22.73
C LYS A 328 -16.19 15.83 -23.44
N ARG A 329 -15.17 15.26 -22.78
CA ARG A 329 -13.81 15.17 -23.35
C ARG A 329 -13.73 14.30 -24.60
N LEU A 330 -14.56 13.26 -24.70
CA LEU A 330 -14.59 12.40 -25.88
C LEU A 330 -15.08 13.16 -27.11
N ARG A 331 -16.09 14.02 -26.97
CA ARG A 331 -16.56 14.90 -28.06
C ARG A 331 -15.45 15.84 -28.52
N GLU A 332 -14.78 16.49 -27.58
CA GLU A 332 -13.63 17.37 -27.87
C GLU A 332 -12.53 16.64 -28.66
N ILE A 333 -12.24 15.37 -28.33
CA ILE A 333 -11.23 14.58 -29.05
C ILE A 333 -11.70 14.18 -30.45
N GLN A 334 -13.00 13.91 -30.64
CA GLN A 334 -13.54 13.45 -31.93
C GLN A 334 -13.71 14.59 -32.94
N HIS A 335 -13.89 15.83 -32.48
CA HIS A 335 -13.99 17.03 -33.32
C HIS A 335 -12.61 17.61 -33.74
N VAL A 336 -11.51 17.01 -33.28
CA VAL A 336 -10.12 17.32 -33.67
C VAL A 336 -9.54 16.16 -34.45
#